data_AF-A0AAW0T5Y1-F1
#
_entry.id   AF-A0AAW0T5Y1-F1
#
_cell.length_a   1.000
_cell.length_b   1.000
_cell.length_c   1.000
_cell.angle_alpha   90.00
_cell.angle_beta   90.00
_cell.angle_gamma   90.00
#
_symmetry.space_group_name_H-M   'P 1'
#
loop_
_entity.id
_entity.type
_entity.pdbx_description
1 polymer ?
#
loop_
_entity_poly.entity_id
_entity_poly.type
_entity_poly.pdbx_seq_one_letter_code
_entity_poly.pdbx_strand_id
1 'polypeptide(L)'
;MCFKAVPILFLLVVAVAVAVVKGYPYFTKQDHHSQDVEQYDLAMSVVINQIALLKLLNKSSSHVSREPWLQELQMMKNNAISEIQDLYMNVKNQLQAMVDEARNEFQTVNAQTSIAVQEQSVLNGSSGSLAPTTVPPYLDRTFCSWEVRLPEGTKPEFSWVYFGIEDCDSCSCDYVKVWDPAVSTGDKMCGFAPSALHSMYKINNNIFRVLFYADEGGNDIGFRLNYRAIRS
;
A
#
# COMPACT_ATOMS: atom_id res chain seq x y z
N MET A 1 -43.29 7.98 48.59
CA MET A 1 -43.46 7.88 47.12
C MET A 1 -42.09 8.04 46.46
N CYS A 2 -41.81 7.21 45.45
CA CYS A 2 -40.49 6.79 44.96
C CYS A 2 -39.48 7.89 44.61
N PHE A 3 -38.47 8.11 45.47
CA PHE A 3 -37.26 8.87 45.13
C PHE A 3 -36.05 8.26 45.86
N LYS A 4 -35.64 7.04 45.46
CA LYS A 4 -34.31 6.47 45.81
C LYS A 4 -33.69 5.58 44.71
N ALA A 5 -34.40 5.26 43.64
CA ALA A 5 -33.92 4.30 42.62
C ALA A 5 -33.16 4.94 41.45
N VAL A 6 -33.40 6.22 41.14
CA VAL A 6 -32.83 6.90 39.95
C VAL A 6 -31.30 7.11 40.03
N PRO A 7 -30.71 7.50 41.18
CA PRO A 7 -29.25 7.64 41.30
C PRO A 7 -28.51 6.29 41.22
N ILE A 8 -29.13 5.22 41.74
CA ILE A 8 -28.58 3.87 41.74
C ILE A 8 -28.57 3.30 40.31
N LEU A 9 -29.63 3.56 39.54
CA LEU A 9 -29.71 3.14 38.15
C LEU A 9 -28.68 3.86 37.27
N PHE A 10 -28.43 5.15 37.53
CA PHE A 10 -27.42 5.93 36.80
C PHE A 10 -25.99 5.47 37.13
N LEU A 11 -25.69 5.17 38.40
CA LEU A 11 -24.40 4.61 38.81
C LEU A 11 -24.18 3.18 38.25
N LEU A 12 -25.23 2.37 38.15
CA LEU A 12 -25.18 1.05 37.49
C LEU A 12 -24.92 1.18 35.98
N VAL A 13 -25.50 2.18 35.31
CA VAL A 13 -25.27 2.49 33.89
C VAL A 13 -23.81 2.89 33.64
N VAL A 14 -23.24 3.73 34.49
CA VAL A 14 -21.83 4.14 34.40
C VAL A 14 -20.90 2.97 34.73
N ALA A 15 -21.22 2.17 35.74
CA ALA A 15 -20.41 1.00 36.12
C ALA A 15 -20.41 -0.08 35.03
N VAL A 16 -21.54 -0.34 34.37
CA VAL A 16 -21.64 -1.30 33.26
C VAL A 16 -20.90 -0.76 32.03
N ALA A 17 -21.04 0.52 31.70
CA ALA A 17 -20.29 1.15 30.60
C ALA A 17 -18.76 1.10 30.85
N VAL A 18 -18.32 1.39 32.08
CA VAL A 18 -16.91 1.32 32.47
C VAL A 18 -16.41 -0.14 32.50
N ALA A 19 -17.23 -1.11 32.91
CA ALA A 19 -16.87 -2.54 32.89
C ALA A 19 -16.75 -3.09 31.47
N VAL A 20 -17.63 -2.66 30.56
CA VAL A 20 -17.57 -2.99 29.12
C VAL A 20 -16.32 -2.39 28.48
N VAL A 21 -15.91 -1.19 28.90
CA VAL A 21 -14.75 -0.47 28.35
C VAL A 21 -13.41 -0.90 28.97
N LYS A 22 -13.36 -1.20 30.27
CA LYS A 22 -12.12 -1.56 31.00
C LYS A 22 -11.86 -3.07 31.08
N GLY A 23 -12.83 -3.92 30.71
CA GLY A 23 -12.85 -5.34 31.08
C GLY A 23 -12.68 -6.38 29.96
N TYR A 24 -12.39 -6.00 28.71
CA TYR A 24 -12.17 -7.01 27.66
C TYR A 24 -10.71 -7.06 27.18
N PRO A 25 -9.90 -7.97 27.75
CA PRO A 25 -8.61 -8.35 27.21
C PRO A 25 -8.79 -9.48 26.19
N TYR A 26 -9.51 -9.29 25.08
CA TYR A 26 -9.60 -10.32 24.03
C TYR A 26 -9.72 -9.70 22.64
N PHE A 27 -8.60 -9.20 22.14
CA PHE A 27 -8.30 -9.21 20.71
C PHE A 27 -6.92 -9.84 20.53
N THR A 28 -6.83 -11.14 20.83
CA THR A 28 -5.77 -11.99 20.30
C THR A 28 -6.42 -12.99 19.34
N LYS A 29 -5.70 -13.26 18.24
CA LYS A 29 -6.08 -14.00 17.03
C LYS A 29 -7.10 -15.14 17.21
N GLN A 30 -7.97 -15.21 16.20
CA GLN A 30 -8.76 -16.35 15.69
C GLN A 30 -10.19 -16.54 16.23
N ASP A 31 -11.05 -16.78 15.25
CA ASP A 31 -12.44 -17.26 15.26
C ASP A 31 -13.57 -16.24 15.46
N HIS A 32 -14.18 -15.88 14.32
CA HIS A 32 -15.47 -15.20 14.25
C HIS A 32 -16.60 -16.12 14.77
N HIS A 33 -17.34 -15.68 15.79
CA HIS A 33 -18.61 -16.29 16.21
C HIS A 33 -19.75 -15.27 16.22
N SER A 34 -20.95 -15.72 15.88
CA SER A 34 -22.18 -14.92 15.73
C SER A 34 -22.69 -14.24 17.01
N GLN A 35 -22.15 -14.60 18.19
CA GLN A 35 -22.55 -14.01 19.48
C GLN A 35 -21.99 -12.60 19.71
N ASP A 36 -20.90 -12.22 19.03
CA ASP A 36 -20.31 -10.88 19.16
C ASP A 36 -21.15 -9.79 18.48
N VAL A 37 -21.89 -10.17 17.43
CA VAL A 37 -22.80 -9.27 16.71
C VAL A 37 -24.06 -8.97 17.54
N GLU A 38 -24.62 -9.97 18.24
CA GLU A 38 -25.76 -9.76 19.14
C GLU A 38 -25.43 -8.86 20.34
N GLN A 39 -24.20 -8.93 20.87
CA GLN A 39 -23.78 -8.04 21.95
C GLN A 39 -23.59 -6.60 21.49
N TYR A 40 -23.10 -6.39 20.25
CA TYR A 40 -23.00 -5.07 19.65
C TYR A 40 -24.38 -4.45 19.38
N ASP A 41 -25.32 -5.24 18.86
CA ASP A 41 -26.71 -4.82 18.64
C ASP A 41 -27.42 -4.48 19.96
N LEU A 42 -27.18 -5.25 21.02
CA LEU A 42 -27.70 -4.94 22.35
C LEU A 42 -27.11 -3.62 22.88
N ALA A 43 -25.80 -3.41 22.73
CA ALA A 43 -25.14 -2.16 23.12
C ALA A 43 -25.70 -0.95 22.34
N MET A 44 -25.95 -1.08 21.04
CA MET A 44 -26.57 -0.02 20.23
C MET A 44 -28.04 0.21 20.54
N SER A 45 -28.80 -0.83 20.91
CA SER A 45 -30.20 -0.68 21.33
C SER A 45 -30.33 0.16 22.62
N VAL A 46 -29.35 0.06 23.54
CA VAL A 46 -29.30 0.86 24.76
C VAL A 46 -28.99 2.33 24.44
N VAL A 47 -28.04 2.59 23.53
CA VAL A 47 -27.70 3.95 23.09
C VAL A 47 -28.88 4.63 22.38
N ILE A 48 -29.58 3.92 21.50
CA ILE A 48 -30.76 4.46 20.78
C ILE A 48 -31.89 4.81 21.76
N ASN A 49 -32.17 3.94 22.74
CA ASN A 49 -33.18 4.23 23.77
C ASN A 49 -32.78 5.42 24.67
N GLN A 50 -31.49 5.62 24.92
CA GLN A 50 -30.99 6.79 25.67
C GLN A 50 -31.12 8.11 24.89
N ILE A 51 -30.91 8.11 23.57
CA ILE A 51 -31.15 9.28 22.71
C ILE A 51 -32.65 9.65 22.68
N ALA A 52 -33.55 8.67 22.69
CA ALA A 52 -34.98 8.89 22.77
C ALA A 52 -35.40 9.54 24.10
N LEU A 53 -34.80 9.12 25.23
CA LEU A 53 -35.00 9.72 26.54
C LEU A 53 -34.48 11.17 26.62
N LEU A 54 -33.31 11.45 26.03
CA LEU A 54 -32.76 12.81 25.93
C LEU A 54 -33.65 13.74 25.08
N LYS A 55 -34.27 13.22 24.00
CA LYS A 55 -35.25 13.97 23.19
C LYS A 55 -36.54 14.27 23.96
N LEU A 56 -36.99 13.38 24.84
CA LEU A 56 -38.15 13.61 25.71
C LEU A 56 -37.88 14.69 26.75
N LEU A 57 -36.67 14.71 27.33
CA LEU A 57 -36.24 15.77 28.25
C LEU A 57 -36.13 17.14 27.57
N ASN A 58 -35.74 17.18 26.28
CA ASN A 58 -35.60 18.41 25.51
C ASN A 58 -36.95 19.03 25.05
N LYS A 59 -38.06 18.29 25.14
CA LYS A 59 -39.41 18.76 24.75
C LYS A 59 -40.09 19.60 25.84
N SER A 60 -39.53 19.61 27.05
CA SER A 60 -40.01 20.37 28.21
C SER A 60 -39.25 21.69 28.36
N SER A 61 -39.45 22.63 27.42
CA SER A 61 -38.77 23.93 27.47
C SER A 61 -39.72 25.07 27.14
N SER A 62 -40.39 25.60 28.17
CA SER A 62 -40.80 27.01 28.18
C SER A 62 -40.76 27.69 29.56
N HIS A 63 -40.48 26.97 30.66
CA HIS A 63 -40.39 27.59 32.01
C HIS A 63 -39.19 27.11 32.88
N VAL A 64 -38.19 26.48 32.27
CA VAL A 64 -37.18 25.69 32.97
C VAL A 64 -35.82 26.40 32.98
N SER A 65 -35.67 27.47 33.76
CA SER A 65 -34.38 28.19 33.89
C SER A 65 -33.95 28.48 35.34
N ARG A 66 -34.60 27.90 36.36
CA ARG A 66 -34.29 28.19 37.78
C ARG A 66 -33.99 26.98 38.68
N GLU A 67 -33.90 25.78 38.11
CA GLU A 67 -33.77 24.56 38.90
C GLU A 67 -32.30 24.05 38.92
N PRO A 68 -31.63 24.01 40.09
CA PRO A 68 -30.21 23.62 40.20
C PRO A 68 -29.88 22.23 39.66
N TRP A 69 -30.81 21.27 39.79
CA TRP A 69 -30.62 19.91 39.33
C TRP A 69 -30.51 19.81 37.79
N LEU A 70 -31.08 20.74 37.02
CA LEU A 70 -30.90 20.78 35.56
C LEU A 70 -29.49 21.20 35.16
N GLN A 71 -28.84 22.06 35.95
CA GLN A 71 -27.46 22.45 35.69
C GLN A 71 -26.51 21.29 35.95
N GLU A 72 -26.74 20.52 37.01
CA GLU A 72 -25.99 19.29 37.30
C GLU A 72 -26.18 18.24 36.18
N LEU A 73 -27.41 18.02 35.70
CA LEU A 73 -27.67 17.13 34.57
C LEU A 73 -26.99 17.58 33.28
N GLN A 74 -26.96 18.89 33.00
CA GLN A 74 -26.27 19.43 31.83
C GLN A 74 -24.75 19.27 31.95
N MET A 75 -24.20 19.46 33.14
CA MET A 75 -22.77 19.23 33.42
C MET A 75 -22.42 17.75 33.24
N MET A 76 -23.24 16.84 33.79
CA MET A 76 -23.07 15.39 33.62
C MET A 76 -23.13 14.99 32.14
N LYS A 77 -24.06 15.57 31.36
CA LYS A 77 -24.16 15.34 29.92
C LYS A 77 -22.90 15.80 29.19
N ASN A 78 -22.40 16.98 29.51
CA ASN A 78 -21.21 17.54 28.86
C ASN A 78 -19.94 16.73 29.20
N ASN A 79 -19.81 16.29 30.45
CA ASN A 79 -18.72 15.42 30.87
C ASN A 79 -18.77 14.07 30.12
N ALA A 80 -19.95 13.46 30.03
CA ALA A 80 -20.13 12.22 29.27
C ALA A 80 -19.79 12.39 27.78
N ILE A 81 -20.17 13.52 27.17
CA ILE A 81 -19.80 13.83 25.78
C ILE A 81 -18.28 13.95 25.63
N SER A 82 -17.60 14.63 26.56
CA SER A 82 -16.14 14.77 26.55
C SER A 82 -15.44 13.40 26.64
N GLU A 83 -15.87 12.55 27.58
CA GLU A 83 -15.29 11.21 27.75
C GLU A 83 -15.48 10.34 26.50
N ILE A 84 -16.64 10.42 25.85
CA ILE A 84 -16.91 9.69 24.60
C ILE A 84 -16.02 10.22 23.46
N GLN A 85 -15.82 11.53 23.38
CA GLN A 85 -14.95 12.14 22.37
C GLN A 85 -13.49 11.72 22.55
N ASP A 86 -13.00 11.71 23.79
CA ASP A 86 -11.64 11.27 24.11
C ASP A 86 -11.45 9.78 23.76
N LEU A 87 -12.44 8.94 24.09
CA LEU A 87 -12.42 7.52 23.75
C LEU A 87 -12.38 7.31 22.22
N TYR A 88 -13.22 8.03 21.49
CA TYR A 88 -13.26 7.96 20.03
C TYR A 88 -11.91 8.35 19.41
N MET A 89 -11.30 9.44 19.88
CA MET A 89 -10.01 9.88 19.40
C MET A 89 -8.89 8.88 19.72
N ASN A 90 -8.91 8.28 20.91
CA ASN A 90 -7.95 7.25 21.28
C ASN A 90 -8.03 6.02 20.36
N VAL A 91 -9.23 5.49 20.13
CA VAL A 91 -9.44 4.34 19.24
C VAL A 91 -9.06 4.67 17.80
N LYS A 92 -9.43 5.86 17.31
CA LYS A 92 -9.07 6.31 15.96
C LYS A 92 -7.55 6.38 15.76
N ASN A 93 -6.83 6.89 16.75
CA ASN A 93 -5.37 6.99 16.70
C ASN A 93 -4.70 5.61 16.75
N GLN A 94 -5.21 4.69 17.57
CA GLN A 94 -4.71 3.31 17.60
C GLN A 94 -4.93 2.59 16.27
N LEU A 95 -6.12 2.72 15.68
CA LEU A 95 -6.41 2.12 14.38
C LEU A 95 -5.52 2.71 13.28
N GLN A 96 -5.29 4.01 13.30
CA GLN A 96 -4.38 4.67 12.35
C GLN A 96 -2.95 4.15 12.49
N ALA A 97 -2.44 3.99 13.71
CA ALA A 97 -1.13 3.42 13.96
C ALA A 97 -1.00 1.98 13.43
N MET A 98 -2.02 1.14 13.64
CA MET A 98 -2.05 -0.22 13.09
C MET A 98 -2.08 -0.23 11.56
N VAL A 99 -2.82 0.69 10.94
CA VAL A 99 -2.85 0.85 9.48
C VAL A 99 -1.49 1.29 8.93
N ASP A 100 -0.81 2.20 9.63
CA ASP A 100 0.50 2.71 9.21
C ASP A 100 1.59 1.64 9.41
N GLU A 101 1.53 0.86 10.48
CA GLU A 101 2.39 -0.31 10.71
C GLU A 101 2.19 -1.36 9.62
N ALA A 102 0.94 -1.77 9.34
CA ALA A 102 0.63 -2.71 8.26
C ALA A 102 1.04 -2.19 6.88
N ARG A 103 0.90 -0.88 6.61
CA ARG A 103 1.39 -0.26 5.38
C ARG A 103 2.91 -0.33 5.28
N ASN A 104 3.61 -0.04 6.38
CA ASN A 104 5.08 -0.12 6.43
C ASN A 104 5.55 -1.55 6.26
N GLU A 105 4.93 -2.53 6.91
CA GLU A 105 5.22 -3.96 6.72
C GLU A 105 5.00 -4.37 5.26
N PHE A 106 3.88 -3.98 4.64
CA PHE A 106 3.61 -4.25 3.22
C PHE A 106 4.64 -3.59 2.28
N GLN A 107 5.05 -2.36 2.57
CA GLN A 107 6.12 -1.69 1.82
C GLN A 107 7.47 -2.38 2.01
N THR A 108 7.78 -2.85 3.20
CA THR A 108 9.03 -3.57 3.51
C THR A 108 9.06 -4.92 2.81
N VAL A 109 7.92 -5.63 2.80
CA VAL A 109 7.76 -6.87 2.02
C VAL A 109 7.92 -6.56 0.53
N ASN A 110 7.25 -5.56 -0.06
CA ASN A 110 7.44 -5.22 -1.47
C ASN A 110 8.87 -4.76 -1.83
N ALA A 111 9.60 -4.15 -0.88
CA ALA A 111 10.99 -3.77 -1.07
C ALA A 111 11.96 -4.97 -0.99
N GLN A 112 11.56 -6.06 -0.32
CA GLN A 112 12.35 -7.29 -0.14
C GLN A 112 11.94 -8.42 -1.09
N THR A 113 10.66 -8.51 -1.47
CA THR A 113 10.14 -9.39 -2.51
C THR A 113 10.20 -8.66 -3.84
N SER A 114 11.39 -8.62 -4.43
CA SER A 114 11.59 -8.35 -5.83
C SER A 114 10.98 -9.45 -6.70
N ILE A 115 9.66 -9.63 -6.64
CA ILE A 115 8.96 -10.04 -7.84
C ILE A 115 8.89 -8.76 -8.67
N ALA A 116 9.92 -8.50 -9.47
CA ALA A 116 9.81 -7.49 -10.51
C ALA A 116 8.91 -8.07 -11.62
N VAL A 117 7.62 -8.25 -11.31
CA VAL A 117 6.60 -8.20 -12.34
C VAL A 117 6.44 -6.71 -12.61
N GLN A 118 7.17 -6.19 -13.59
CA GLN A 118 6.86 -4.87 -14.11
C GLN A 118 6.73 -4.85 -15.62
N GLU A 119 5.61 -4.24 -16.00
CA GLU A 119 4.92 -4.23 -17.28
C GLU A 119 5.83 -3.93 -18.47
N GLN A 120 5.52 -4.58 -19.58
CA GLN A 120 5.99 -4.19 -20.89
C GLN A 120 5.75 -2.68 -21.09
N SER A 121 6.84 -1.91 -21.09
CA SER A 121 6.79 -0.46 -21.21
C SER A 121 6.97 -0.05 -22.65
N VAL A 122 6.09 0.81 -23.17
CA VAL A 122 6.24 1.43 -24.50
C VAL A 122 6.78 2.84 -24.34
N LEU A 123 7.99 3.08 -24.80
CA LEU A 123 8.70 4.35 -24.70
C LEU A 123 8.73 5.04 -26.07
N ASN A 124 8.31 6.30 -26.12
CA ASN A 124 8.34 7.11 -27.33
C ASN A 124 9.32 8.27 -27.13
N GLY A 125 10.12 8.59 -28.14
CA GLY A 125 11.04 9.73 -28.09
C GLY A 125 12.30 9.53 -28.93
N SER A 126 13.13 10.57 -29.00
CA SER A 126 14.37 10.54 -29.79
C SER A 126 15.60 10.06 -28.99
N SER A 127 15.51 9.90 -27.68
CA SER A 127 16.60 9.37 -26.84
C SER A 127 16.09 8.92 -25.47
N GLY A 128 16.90 8.15 -24.75
CA GLY A 128 16.59 7.70 -23.40
C GLY A 128 17.66 6.77 -22.82
N SER A 129 17.37 6.25 -21.62
CA SER A 129 18.24 5.33 -20.87
C SER A 129 17.40 4.22 -20.25
N LEU A 130 17.87 2.97 -20.36
CA LEU A 130 17.22 1.77 -19.83
C LEU A 130 18.15 1.08 -18.83
N ALA A 131 17.61 0.70 -17.68
CA ALA A 131 18.30 -0.08 -16.66
C ALA A 131 17.27 -0.94 -15.91
N PRO A 132 17.62 -2.18 -15.51
CA PRO A 132 16.69 -3.07 -14.80
C PRO A 132 16.55 -2.72 -13.31
N THR A 133 17.51 -1.99 -12.75
CA THR A 133 17.50 -1.50 -11.37
C THR A 133 18.10 -0.09 -11.33
N THR A 134 17.70 0.69 -10.33
CA THR A 134 18.31 2.00 -10.02
C THR A 134 19.56 1.88 -9.16
N VAL A 135 19.71 0.77 -8.43
CA VAL A 135 20.82 0.50 -7.51
C VAL A 135 21.34 -0.92 -7.76
N PRO A 136 22.63 -1.11 -8.12
CA PRO A 136 23.25 -2.42 -8.23
C PRO A 136 23.41 -3.16 -6.87
N PRO A 137 23.42 -4.50 -6.85
CA PRO A 137 23.15 -5.41 -7.96
C PRO A 137 21.66 -5.42 -8.35
N TYR A 138 21.32 -6.02 -9.50
CA TYR A 138 19.90 -6.30 -9.78
C TYR A 138 19.35 -7.36 -8.84
N LEU A 139 18.02 -7.44 -8.75
CA LEU A 139 17.33 -8.32 -7.82
C LEU A 139 17.03 -9.68 -8.48
N ASP A 140 16.89 -10.72 -7.67
CA ASP A 140 16.42 -12.03 -8.10
C ASP A 140 15.07 -11.94 -8.81
N ARG A 141 14.85 -12.88 -9.74
CA ARG A 141 13.59 -13.06 -10.48
C ARG A 141 13.12 -11.78 -11.16
N THR A 142 14.07 -10.98 -11.65
CA THR A 142 13.76 -9.74 -12.34
C THR A 142 13.37 -10.00 -13.79
N PHE A 143 12.23 -9.44 -14.22
CA PHE A 143 11.81 -9.45 -15.61
C PHE A 143 11.45 -8.03 -16.07
N CYS A 144 12.16 -7.50 -17.05
CA CYS A 144 11.87 -6.18 -17.60
C CYS A 144 11.75 -6.24 -19.13
N SER A 145 10.72 -5.60 -19.69
CA SER A 145 10.50 -5.54 -21.12
C SER A 145 10.19 -4.12 -21.56
N TRP A 146 10.93 -3.64 -22.56
CA TRP A 146 10.77 -2.31 -23.15
C TRP A 146 10.59 -2.42 -24.66
N GLU A 147 9.60 -1.73 -25.20
CA GLU A 147 9.51 -1.40 -26.62
C GLU A 147 9.77 0.08 -26.80
N VAL A 148 10.80 0.43 -27.57
CA VAL A 148 11.16 1.82 -27.85
C VAL A 148 10.76 2.15 -29.28
N ARG A 149 10.05 3.26 -29.44
CA ARG A 149 9.59 3.82 -30.71
C ARG A 149 10.25 5.17 -30.95
N LEU A 150 11.21 5.20 -31.86
CA LEU A 150 11.90 6.40 -32.32
C LEU A 150 11.09 7.08 -33.44
N PRO A 151 11.36 8.36 -33.74
CA PRO A 151 10.76 9.03 -34.89
C PRO A 151 10.96 8.26 -36.20
N GLU A 152 9.99 8.33 -37.11
CA GLU A 152 10.11 7.71 -38.43
C GLU A 152 11.33 8.23 -39.21
N GLY A 153 11.93 7.36 -40.03
CA GLY A 153 13.14 7.68 -40.79
C GLY A 153 14.42 7.72 -39.95
N THR A 154 14.38 7.19 -38.73
CA THR A 154 15.54 7.08 -37.84
C THR A 154 15.80 5.62 -37.45
N LYS A 155 17.00 5.36 -36.94
CA LYS A 155 17.42 4.10 -36.32
C LYS A 155 18.12 4.38 -34.99
N PRO A 156 18.18 3.39 -34.08
CA PRO A 156 18.87 3.56 -32.82
C PRO A 156 20.38 3.59 -32.99
N GLU A 157 21.02 4.49 -32.25
CA GLU A 157 22.42 4.39 -31.89
C GLU A 157 22.51 4.13 -30.39
N PHE A 158 23.26 3.09 -30.02
CA PHE A 158 23.33 2.59 -28.66
C PHE A 158 24.67 2.88 -27.99
N SER A 159 24.64 3.11 -26.68
CA SER A 159 25.83 3.29 -25.85
C SER A 159 25.62 2.66 -24.48
N TRP A 160 26.48 1.71 -24.11
CA TRP A 160 26.46 1.09 -22.79
C TRP A 160 27.27 1.94 -21.82
N VAL A 161 26.68 2.28 -20.68
CA VAL A 161 27.37 3.00 -19.59
C VAL A 161 28.10 2.00 -18.69
N TYR A 162 27.43 0.89 -18.36
CA TYR A 162 27.99 -0.27 -17.69
C TYR A 162 27.20 -1.52 -18.10
N PHE A 163 27.84 -2.68 -17.97
CA PHE A 163 27.27 -3.98 -18.27
C PHE A 163 27.97 -5.03 -17.39
N GLY A 164 27.21 -5.72 -16.56
CA GLY A 164 27.62 -6.90 -15.80
C GLY A 164 26.37 -7.71 -15.50
N ILE A 165 26.31 -8.91 -16.04
CA ILE A 165 25.19 -9.84 -15.95
C ILE A 165 25.79 -11.22 -15.68
N GLU A 166 25.17 -12.05 -14.85
CA GLU A 166 25.68 -13.39 -14.53
C GLU A 166 26.04 -14.17 -15.80
N ASP A 167 27.27 -14.70 -15.85
CA ASP A 167 27.80 -15.43 -16.99
C ASP A 167 27.61 -16.93 -16.81
N CYS A 168 26.52 -17.45 -17.38
CA CYS A 168 26.22 -18.87 -17.49
C CYS A 168 26.35 -19.34 -18.93
N ASP A 169 26.48 -20.66 -19.13
CA ASP A 169 26.55 -21.27 -20.46
C ASP A 169 25.40 -20.79 -21.37
N SER A 170 25.76 -20.16 -22.49
CA SER A 170 24.80 -19.56 -23.44
C SER A 170 23.84 -18.52 -22.85
N CYS A 171 24.23 -17.85 -21.77
CA CYS A 171 23.39 -16.90 -21.02
C CYS A 171 22.04 -17.52 -20.62
N SER A 172 22.08 -18.73 -20.06
CA SER A 172 20.88 -19.47 -19.66
C SER A 172 20.28 -19.00 -18.35
N CYS A 173 21.09 -18.48 -17.41
CA CYS A 173 20.65 -17.93 -16.13
C CYS A 173 20.13 -16.51 -16.36
N ASP A 174 21.01 -15.52 -16.41
CA ASP A 174 20.65 -14.13 -16.66
C ASP A 174 21.01 -13.67 -18.07
N TYR A 175 20.20 -12.78 -18.64
CA TYR A 175 20.51 -12.18 -19.93
C TYR A 175 19.78 -10.88 -20.22
N VAL A 176 20.38 -10.07 -21.08
CA VAL A 176 19.68 -9.02 -21.83
C VAL A 176 19.65 -9.35 -23.32
N LYS A 177 18.52 -9.08 -23.96
CA LYS A 177 18.32 -9.23 -25.40
C LYS A 177 17.83 -7.91 -25.97
N VAL A 178 18.45 -7.45 -27.05
CA VAL A 178 18.05 -6.26 -27.81
C VAL A 178 17.77 -6.69 -29.25
N TRP A 179 16.59 -6.39 -29.79
CA TRP A 179 16.22 -6.85 -31.13
C TRP A 179 15.23 -5.93 -31.85
N ASP A 180 15.20 -6.05 -33.17
CA ASP A 180 14.14 -5.51 -34.01
C ASP A 180 12.94 -6.49 -34.02
N PRO A 181 11.75 -6.09 -33.55
CA PRO A 181 10.59 -6.96 -33.55
C PRO A 181 10.17 -7.44 -34.94
N ALA A 182 10.53 -6.73 -36.03
CA ALA A 182 10.21 -7.13 -37.40
C ALA A 182 11.06 -8.31 -37.90
N VAL A 183 12.26 -8.50 -37.34
CA VAL A 183 13.22 -9.52 -37.78
C VAL A 183 13.38 -10.65 -36.75
N SER A 184 12.81 -10.48 -35.55
CA SER A 184 12.73 -11.45 -34.44
C SER A 184 14.08 -12.05 -33.93
N THR A 185 15.19 -11.63 -34.51
CA THR A 185 16.54 -12.10 -34.22
C THR A 185 17.25 -11.12 -33.29
N GLY A 186 17.72 -11.65 -32.16
CA GLY A 186 18.55 -10.93 -31.21
C GLY A 186 19.21 -11.93 -30.29
N ASP A 187 20.51 -11.77 -30.09
CA ASP A 187 21.32 -12.67 -29.29
C ASP A 187 21.15 -12.34 -27.80
N LYS A 188 21.24 -13.37 -26.95
CA LYS A 188 21.33 -13.16 -25.50
C LYS A 188 22.73 -12.63 -25.17
N MET A 189 22.79 -11.70 -24.23
CA MET A 189 24.03 -11.06 -23.78
C MET A 189 24.14 -11.20 -22.27
N CYS A 190 25.28 -11.70 -21.81
CA CYS A 190 25.65 -11.86 -20.40
C CYS A 190 27.17 -11.66 -20.20
N GLY A 191 27.66 -11.71 -18.96
CA GLY A 191 29.04 -11.41 -18.59
C GLY A 191 29.33 -9.90 -18.48
N PHE A 192 30.60 -9.50 -18.62
CA PHE A 192 31.03 -8.10 -18.51
C PHE A 192 31.40 -7.44 -19.85
N ALA A 193 31.64 -8.24 -20.89
CA ALA A 193 32.00 -7.76 -22.23
C ALA A 193 31.48 -8.70 -23.33
N PRO A 194 30.15 -8.87 -23.50
CA PRO A 194 29.63 -9.85 -24.44
C PRO A 194 29.99 -9.52 -25.88
N SER A 195 30.48 -10.52 -26.62
CA SER A 195 30.71 -10.42 -28.07
C SER A 195 29.42 -10.12 -28.85
N ALA A 196 28.27 -10.51 -28.29
CA ALA A 196 26.93 -10.30 -28.81
C ALA A 196 26.46 -8.83 -28.75
N LEU A 197 27.18 -7.92 -28.06
CA LEU A 197 26.94 -6.47 -28.13
C LEU A 197 27.03 -5.93 -29.57
N HIS A 198 27.66 -6.66 -30.49
CA HIS A 198 27.72 -6.25 -31.89
C HIS A 198 26.42 -6.49 -32.66
N SER A 199 25.58 -7.43 -32.23
CA SER A 199 24.36 -7.82 -32.94
C SER A 199 23.31 -6.70 -32.96
N MET A 200 23.21 -5.94 -31.87
CA MET A 200 22.30 -4.80 -31.72
C MET A 200 22.60 -3.64 -32.66
N TYR A 201 23.85 -3.46 -33.13
CA TYR A 201 24.18 -2.43 -34.13
C TYR A 201 23.63 -2.75 -35.53
N LYS A 202 23.04 -3.94 -35.73
CA LYS A 202 22.38 -4.32 -36.98
C LYS A 202 20.92 -3.86 -37.05
N ILE A 203 20.36 -3.30 -35.98
CA ILE A 203 18.99 -2.79 -35.94
C ILE A 203 18.90 -1.52 -36.77
N ASN A 204 18.15 -1.57 -37.86
CA ASN A 204 17.99 -0.46 -38.82
C ASN A 204 16.57 0.12 -38.88
N ASN A 205 15.70 -0.29 -37.96
CA ASN A 205 14.32 0.15 -37.85
C ASN A 205 14.16 1.21 -36.74
N ASN A 206 13.08 1.99 -36.77
CA ASN A 206 12.79 2.98 -35.73
C ASN A 206 12.16 2.37 -34.47
N ILE A 207 11.84 1.07 -34.49
CA ILE A 207 11.30 0.33 -33.35
C ILE A 207 12.29 -0.76 -32.95
N PHE A 208 12.61 -0.84 -31.66
CA PHE A 208 13.38 -1.94 -31.09
C PHE A 208 12.83 -2.36 -29.73
N ARG A 209 13.13 -3.59 -29.31
CA ARG A 209 12.77 -4.12 -28.00
C ARG A 209 13.99 -4.50 -27.19
N VAL A 210 13.87 -4.35 -25.88
CA VAL A 210 14.86 -4.77 -24.88
C VAL A 210 14.17 -5.66 -23.87
N LEU A 211 14.73 -6.82 -23.60
CA LEU A 211 14.27 -7.77 -22.59
C LEU A 211 15.42 -8.04 -21.64
N PHE A 212 15.18 -7.89 -20.35
CA PHE A 212 16.06 -8.36 -19.30
C PHE A 212 15.36 -9.45 -18.50
N TYR A 213 16.08 -10.54 -18.27
CA TYR A 213 15.65 -11.66 -17.44
C TYR A 213 16.77 -11.98 -16.46
N ALA A 214 16.40 -12.15 -15.19
CA ALA A 214 17.24 -12.72 -14.15
C ALA A 214 16.52 -13.85 -13.43
N ASP A 215 17.24 -14.93 -13.12
CA ASP A 215 16.73 -16.03 -12.31
C ASP A 215 17.00 -15.81 -10.81
N GLU A 216 17.19 -16.87 -10.03
CA GLU A 216 17.42 -16.78 -8.58
C GLU A 216 18.90 -17.01 -8.26
N GLY A 217 19.54 -15.99 -7.68
CA GLY A 217 20.95 -15.99 -7.35
C GLY A 217 21.82 -15.34 -8.43
N GLY A 218 23.13 -15.36 -8.23
CA GLY A 218 24.10 -14.98 -9.27
C GLY A 218 24.16 -13.51 -9.66
N ASN A 219 23.35 -12.64 -9.03
CA ASN A 219 23.15 -11.28 -9.54
C ASN A 219 24.43 -10.43 -9.54
N ASP A 220 24.63 -9.70 -10.63
CA ASP A 220 25.73 -8.77 -10.83
C ASP A 220 25.26 -7.30 -10.88
N ILE A 221 26.11 -6.38 -11.31
CA ILE A 221 25.86 -4.94 -11.31
C ILE A 221 24.72 -4.49 -12.23
N GLY A 222 24.27 -5.34 -13.15
CA GLY A 222 23.26 -5.06 -14.16
C GLY A 222 23.81 -4.25 -15.34
N PHE A 223 22.92 -3.52 -16.01
CA PHE A 223 23.32 -2.69 -17.14
C PHE A 223 22.67 -1.31 -17.11
N ARG A 224 23.28 -0.39 -17.86
CA ARG A 224 22.63 0.85 -18.29
C ARG A 224 22.89 1.08 -19.77
N LEU A 225 21.81 1.04 -20.55
CA LEU A 225 21.81 1.22 -22.00
C LEU A 225 21.22 2.58 -22.35
N ASN A 226 22.04 3.45 -22.94
CA ASN A 226 21.56 4.69 -23.56
C ASN A 226 21.25 4.44 -25.04
N TYR A 227 20.21 5.11 -25.53
CA TYR A 227 19.84 5.11 -26.94
C TYR A 227 19.55 6.54 -27.42
N ARG A 228 19.80 6.78 -28.71
CA ARG A 228 19.34 7.98 -29.42
C ARG A 228 18.98 7.67 -30.87
N ALA A 229 18.10 8.48 -31.44
CA ALA A 229 17.70 8.42 -32.83
C ALA A 229 18.76 9.09 -33.71
N ILE A 230 19.24 8.37 -34.71
CA ILE A 230 20.07 8.90 -35.80
C ILE A 230 19.33 8.70 -37.12
N ARG A 231 19.57 9.56 -38.11
CA ARG A 231 18.98 9.36 -39.45
C ARG A 231 19.49 8.05 -40.05
N SER A 232 18.56 7.28 -40.62
CA SER A 232 18.85 5.97 -41.22
C SER A 232 19.65 6.07 -42.50
#